data_AF-A0A662SE55-F1
#
_entry.id   AF-A0A662SE55-F1
#
_cell.length_a   1.000
_cell.length_b   1.000
_cell.length_c   1.000
_cell.angle_alpha   90.00
_cell.angle_beta   90.00
_cell.angle_gamma   90.00
#
_symmetry.space_group_name_H-M   'P 1'
#
loop_
_entity.id
_entity.type
_entity.pdbx_description
1 polymer ?
#
loop_
_entity_poly.entity_id
_entity_poly.type
_entity_poly.pdbx_seq_one_letter_code
_entity_poly.pdbx_strand_id
1 'polypeptide(L)'
;MLQDPLQEVKRAFTSSLLEVISSLYSTKVEVSVSRTPNLEIGDFGSPVAFELAKILKKAPNEIASQISSSLDISSIPYALSSEAKGGFVNLRLDRKNFAEAVIRAAIQLGPNFGFSNIGEGKVMVEHTSANPVHPLHVGSGRNAVIGDTFANILEKLGFEVSRHYLVNDSGRQASLLVYARSRLPDAKVEGKPDHWYGVLYAACNCIIELKKRRGKEAEEWKEALEELRKRAPDLVNKLEEEINRDENPEASVAELNKKYQEGTDEVVKAMFREVTEAVMEGFRQTLERLGIR
;
A
#
# COMPACT_ATOMS: atom_id res chain seq x y z
N MET A 1 1.71 -30.34 -4.55
CA MET A 1 0.52 -29.58 -4.10
C MET A 1 0.90 -28.86 -2.82
N LEU A 2 0.67 -27.55 -2.73
CA LEU A 2 0.80 -26.79 -1.48
C LEU A 2 -0.09 -27.46 -0.42
N GLN A 3 0.50 -27.88 0.69
CA GLN A 3 -0.27 -28.40 1.83
C GLN A 3 -1.00 -27.23 2.48
N ASP A 4 -2.28 -27.11 2.20
CA ASP A 4 -3.17 -26.11 2.80
C ASP A 4 -4.36 -26.83 3.47
N PRO A 5 -4.20 -27.29 4.72
CA PRO A 5 -5.27 -27.97 5.44
C PRO A 5 -6.54 -27.13 5.56
N LEU A 6 -6.40 -25.80 5.65
CA LEU A 6 -7.55 -24.89 5.74
C LEU A 6 -8.37 -24.92 4.45
N GLN A 7 -7.70 -24.80 3.31
CA GLN A 7 -8.39 -24.82 2.02
C GLN A 7 -8.91 -26.22 1.66
N GLU A 8 -8.22 -27.27 2.09
CA GLU A 8 -8.68 -28.66 1.96
C GLU A 8 -10.02 -28.86 2.66
N VAL A 9 -10.13 -28.48 3.95
CA VAL A 9 -11.39 -28.57 4.72
C VAL A 9 -12.49 -27.76 4.07
N LYS A 10 -12.22 -26.51 3.68
CA LYS A 10 -13.22 -25.65 3.04
C LYS A 10 -13.73 -26.25 1.74
N ARG A 11 -12.83 -26.77 0.89
CA ARG A 11 -13.20 -27.42 -0.38
C ARG A 11 -14.04 -28.67 -0.14
N ALA A 12 -13.60 -29.56 0.75
CA ALA A 12 -14.34 -30.77 1.08
C ALA A 12 -15.73 -30.44 1.64
N PHE A 13 -15.83 -29.50 2.58
CA PHE A 13 -17.12 -29.10 3.15
C PHE A 13 -18.06 -28.49 2.10
N THR A 14 -17.56 -27.60 1.24
CA THR A 14 -18.34 -27.04 0.12
C THR A 14 -18.83 -28.14 -0.83
N SER A 15 -17.96 -29.09 -1.19
CA SER A 15 -18.31 -30.23 -2.04
C SER A 15 -19.38 -31.12 -1.42
N SER A 16 -19.23 -31.50 -0.14
CA SER A 16 -20.23 -32.31 0.58
C SER A 16 -21.57 -31.59 0.69
N LEU A 17 -21.59 -30.27 0.92
CA LEU A 17 -22.81 -29.48 0.91
C LEU A 17 -23.50 -29.51 -0.46
N LEU A 18 -22.75 -29.29 -1.55
CA LEU A 18 -23.29 -29.33 -2.91
C LEU A 18 -23.88 -30.70 -3.26
N GLU A 19 -23.20 -31.79 -2.88
CA GLU A 19 -23.66 -33.16 -3.12
C GLU A 19 -24.96 -33.45 -2.36
N VAL A 20 -25.01 -33.14 -1.06
CA VAL A 20 -26.20 -33.32 -0.22
C VAL A 20 -27.37 -32.49 -0.75
N ILE A 21 -27.14 -31.23 -1.11
CA ILE A 21 -28.18 -30.35 -1.65
C ILE A 21 -28.73 -30.90 -2.98
N SER A 22 -27.85 -31.36 -3.87
CA SER A 22 -28.25 -31.98 -5.13
C SER A 22 -29.08 -33.23 -4.89
N SER A 23 -28.68 -34.07 -3.93
CA SER A 23 -29.41 -35.30 -3.58
C SER A 23 -30.76 -35.04 -2.93
N LEU A 24 -30.86 -34.07 -2.02
CA LEU A 24 -32.09 -33.80 -1.27
C LEU A 24 -33.13 -33.01 -2.07
N TYR A 25 -32.67 -32.07 -2.89
CA TYR A 25 -33.54 -31.05 -3.49
C TYR A 25 -33.45 -30.95 -5.01
N SER A 26 -32.57 -31.71 -5.66
CA SER A 26 -32.36 -31.66 -7.12
C SER A 26 -32.18 -30.23 -7.66
N THR A 27 -31.57 -29.37 -6.85
CA THR A 27 -31.42 -27.93 -7.13
C THR A 27 -29.95 -27.56 -7.09
N LYS A 28 -29.54 -26.64 -7.97
CA LYS A 28 -28.20 -26.03 -7.94
C LYS A 28 -28.27 -24.68 -7.24
N VAL A 29 -27.38 -24.47 -6.28
CA VAL A 29 -27.18 -23.20 -5.58
C VAL A 29 -25.70 -22.96 -5.40
N GLU A 30 -25.32 -21.70 -5.25
CA GLU A 30 -23.98 -21.35 -4.85
C GLU A 30 -23.80 -21.60 -3.35
N VAL A 31 -22.71 -22.27 -2.99
CA VAL A 31 -22.37 -22.56 -1.60
C VAL A 31 -21.17 -21.71 -1.22
N SER A 32 -21.34 -20.91 -0.17
CA SER A 32 -20.24 -20.20 0.48
C SER A 32 -19.94 -20.84 1.85
N VAL A 33 -18.65 -20.90 2.19
CA VAL A 33 -18.15 -21.39 3.47
C VAL A 33 -17.19 -20.35 4.04
N SER A 34 -17.48 -19.89 5.25
CA SER A 34 -16.66 -18.90 5.97
C SER A 34 -16.43 -19.34 7.41
N ARG A 35 -15.48 -18.67 8.09
CA ARG A 35 -15.32 -18.86 9.54
C ARG A 35 -16.54 -18.33 10.25
N THR A 36 -16.96 -19.05 11.29
CA THR A 36 -18.02 -18.60 12.19
C THR A 36 -17.56 -17.36 13.00
N PRO A 37 -18.49 -16.51 13.44
CA PRO A 37 -18.18 -15.36 14.29
C PRO A 37 -17.68 -15.74 15.69
N ASN A 38 -18.05 -16.92 16.19
CA ASN A 38 -17.50 -17.47 17.42
C ASN A 38 -17.31 -18.99 17.31
N LEU A 39 -16.40 -19.52 18.11
CA LEU A 39 -15.98 -20.92 18.07
C LEU A 39 -16.95 -21.89 18.78
N GLU A 40 -17.97 -21.40 19.48
CA GLU A 40 -18.96 -22.24 20.17
C GLU A 40 -19.93 -22.88 19.19
N ILE A 41 -20.31 -22.14 18.14
CA ILE A 41 -21.28 -22.59 17.13
C ILE A 41 -20.66 -23.45 16.02
N GLY A 42 -19.33 -23.52 15.94
CA GLY A 42 -18.58 -24.25 14.92
C GLY A 42 -17.31 -23.52 14.53
N ASP A 43 -16.51 -24.08 13.63
CA ASP A 43 -15.30 -23.49 13.07
C ASP A 43 -15.56 -22.90 11.68
N PHE A 44 -16.42 -23.55 10.89
CA PHE A 44 -16.91 -23.05 9.61
C PHE A 44 -18.43 -23.07 9.55
N GLY A 45 -19.02 -22.17 8.77
CA GLY A 45 -20.46 -22.08 8.56
C GLY A 45 -20.80 -21.79 7.10
N SER A 46 -21.96 -22.30 6.68
CA SER A 46 -22.57 -21.97 5.39
C SER A 46 -23.98 -21.41 5.57
N PRO A 47 -24.31 -20.25 4.96
CA PRO A 47 -25.65 -19.68 4.98
C PRO A 47 -26.58 -20.27 3.90
N VAL A 48 -26.16 -21.34 3.20
CA VAL A 48 -26.85 -21.85 2.00
C VAL A 48 -28.34 -22.15 2.21
N ALA A 49 -28.74 -22.50 3.43
CA ALA A 49 -30.15 -22.77 3.74
C ALA A 49 -31.07 -21.55 3.56
N PHE A 50 -30.55 -20.32 3.71
CA PHE A 50 -31.30 -19.09 3.43
C PHE A 50 -31.61 -18.91 1.95
N GLU A 51 -30.66 -19.26 1.08
CA GLU A 51 -30.88 -19.21 -0.38
C GLU A 51 -31.85 -20.31 -0.81
N LEU A 52 -31.68 -21.52 -0.27
CA LEU A 52 -32.62 -22.62 -0.50
C LEU A 52 -34.03 -22.33 0.03
N ALA A 53 -34.18 -21.59 1.13
CA ALA A 53 -35.49 -21.22 1.67
C ALA A 53 -36.34 -20.42 0.67
N LYS A 54 -35.70 -19.55 -0.13
CA LYS A 54 -36.39 -18.77 -1.18
C LYS A 54 -36.94 -19.68 -2.29
N ILE A 55 -36.22 -20.76 -2.60
CA ILE A 55 -36.56 -21.70 -3.67
C ILE A 55 -37.60 -22.72 -3.18
N LEU A 56 -37.32 -23.35 -2.05
CA LEU A 56 -38.09 -24.46 -1.50
C LEU A 56 -39.31 -23.99 -0.69
N LYS A 57 -39.40 -22.70 -0.36
CA LYS A 57 -40.44 -22.10 0.48
C LYS A 57 -40.59 -22.79 1.85
N LYS A 58 -39.47 -23.20 2.44
CA LYS A 58 -39.37 -23.81 3.78
C LYS A 58 -38.56 -22.94 4.73
N ALA A 59 -38.70 -23.17 6.03
CA ALA A 59 -37.93 -22.44 7.02
C ALA A 59 -36.42 -22.76 6.91
N PRO A 60 -35.52 -21.76 6.94
CA PRO A 60 -34.07 -21.99 6.84
C PRO A 60 -33.52 -22.98 7.88
N ASN A 61 -34.06 -22.96 9.10
CA ASN A 61 -33.67 -23.92 10.16
C ASN A 61 -34.00 -25.37 9.79
N GLU A 62 -35.15 -25.60 9.14
CA GLU A 62 -35.56 -26.95 8.70
C GLU A 62 -34.59 -27.46 7.62
N ILE A 63 -34.29 -26.61 6.63
CA ILE A 63 -33.37 -26.92 5.54
C ILE A 63 -31.97 -27.18 6.08
N ALA A 64 -31.45 -26.29 6.94
CA ALA A 64 -30.13 -26.45 7.55
C ALA A 64 -30.03 -27.75 8.35
N SER A 65 -31.08 -28.11 9.11
CA SER A 65 -31.11 -29.36 9.90
C SER A 65 -31.11 -30.59 9.01
N GLN A 66 -31.87 -30.58 7.92
CA GLN A 66 -31.88 -31.66 6.92
C GLN A 66 -30.50 -31.83 6.29
N ILE A 67 -29.91 -30.74 5.78
CA ILE A 67 -28.57 -30.78 5.18
C ILE A 67 -27.54 -31.28 6.19
N SER A 68 -27.50 -30.69 7.39
CA SER A 68 -26.54 -31.04 8.44
C SER A 68 -26.61 -32.51 8.85
N SER A 69 -27.81 -33.08 8.88
CA SER A 69 -28.02 -34.50 9.25
C SER A 69 -27.68 -35.46 8.12
N SER A 70 -27.68 -34.99 6.87
CA SER A 70 -27.34 -35.78 5.68
C SER A 70 -25.87 -35.69 5.27
N LEU A 71 -25.07 -34.84 5.93
CA LEU A 71 -23.64 -34.75 5.66
C LEU A 71 -22.90 -35.99 6.17
N ASP A 72 -22.10 -36.59 5.29
CA ASP A 72 -21.09 -37.56 5.69
C ASP A 72 -19.88 -36.81 6.27
N ILE A 73 -19.83 -36.70 7.59
CA ILE A 73 -18.75 -36.04 8.33
C ILE A 73 -17.39 -36.71 8.06
N SER A 74 -17.37 -38.02 7.80
CA SER A 74 -16.11 -38.75 7.56
C SER A 74 -15.45 -38.40 6.23
N SER A 75 -16.24 -37.88 5.27
CA SER A 75 -15.74 -37.38 3.98
C SER A 75 -15.03 -36.02 4.08
N ILE A 76 -15.17 -35.31 5.21
CA ILE A 76 -14.61 -33.97 5.41
C ILE A 76 -13.39 -34.08 6.34
N PRO A 77 -12.17 -33.71 5.88
CA PRO A 77 -10.97 -33.79 6.69
C PRO A 77 -11.11 -33.03 8.01
N TYR A 78 -10.65 -33.66 9.10
CA TYR A 78 -10.67 -33.10 10.45
C TYR A 78 -12.07 -32.72 10.97
N ALA A 79 -13.18 -33.11 10.34
CA ALA A 79 -14.49 -32.78 10.85
C ALA A 79 -14.88 -33.69 12.04
N LEU A 80 -15.42 -33.11 13.10
CA LEU A 80 -16.00 -33.83 14.24
C LEU A 80 -17.52 -33.94 14.14
N SER A 81 -18.18 -32.86 13.74
CA SER A 81 -19.64 -32.81 13.69
C SER A 81 -20.12 -31.68 12.78
N SER A 82 -21.33 -31.81 12.24
CA SER A 82 -22.09 -30.71 11.68
C SER A 82 -23.31 -30.41 12.55
N GLU A 83 -23.63 -29.14 12.76
CA GLU A 83 -24.76 -28.68 13.54
C GLU A 83 -25.51 -27.56 12.82
N ALA A 84 -26.84 -27.69 12.74
CA ALA A 84 -27.70 -26.63 12.23
C ALA A 84 -28.03 -25.62 13.33
N LYS A 85 -27.70 -24.35 13.12
CA LYS A 85 -28.01 -23.29 14.09
C LYS A 85 -28.34 -21.98 13.40
N GLY A 86 -29.54 -21.45 13.66
CA GLY A 86 -29.99 -20.15 13.14
C GLY A 86 -29.99 -20.06 11.61
N GLY A 87 -30.29 -21.14 10.90
CA GLY A 87 -30.30 -21.21 9.44
C GLY A 87 -28.94 -21.44 8.81
N PHE A 88 -27.89 -21.65 9.60
CA PHE A 88 -26.57 -22.04 9.12
C PHE A 88 -26.33 -23.53 9.30
N VAL A 89 -25.59 -24.11 8.36
CA VAL A 89 -24.96 -25.43 8.54
C VAL A 89 -23.54 -25.19 9.02
N ASN A 90 -23.24 -25.53 10.28
CA ASN A 90 -21.95 -25.25 10.90
C ASN A 90 -21.14 -26.54 11.07
N LEU A 91 -19.88 -26.50 10.65
CA LEU A 91 -18.92 -27.58 10.81
C LEU A 91 -18.02 -27.32 12.01
N ARG A 92 -17.89 -28.30 12.90
CA ARG A 92 -16.93 -28.31 14.00
C ARG A 92 -15.78 -29.26 13.66
N LEU A 93 -14.56 -28.83 13.91
CA LEU A 93 -13.35 -29.58 13.59
C LEU A 93 -12.74 -30.24 14.82
N ASP A 94 -12.03 -31.32 14.59
CA ASP A 94 -11.01 -31.86 15.47
C ASP A 94 -9.83 -30.90 15.42
N ARG A 95 -9.90 -29.89 16.29
CA ARG A 95 -8.89 -28.84 16.36
C ARG A 95 -7.50 -29.38 16.66
N LYS A 96 -7.38 -30.52 17.36
CA LYS A 96 -6.08 -31.11 17.68
C LYS A 96 -5.42 -31.62 16.41
N ASN A 97 -6.12 -32.47 15.66
CA ASN A 97 -5.60 -33.04 14.42
C ASN A 97 -5.44 -31.97 13.33
N PHE A 98 -6.38 -31.03 13.24
CA PHE A 98 -6.27 -29.89 12.34
C PHE A 98 -5.04 -29.01 12.67
N ALA A 99 -4.82 -28.68 13.94
CA ALA A 99 -3.66 -27.90 14.35
C ALA A 99 -2.34 -28.64 14.06
N GLU A 100 -2.26 -29.95 14.31
CA GLU A 100 -1.08 -30.74 13.96
C GLU A 100 -0.79 -30.68 12.46
N ALA A 101 -1.82 -30.83 11.61
CA ALA A 101 -1.69 -30.73 10.16
C ALA A 101 -1.21 -29.34 9.72
N VAL A 102 -1.77 -28.27 10.29
CA VAL A 102 -1.35 -26.89 10.00
C VAL A 102 0.09 -26.64 10.42
N ILE A 103 0.50 -27.10 11.61
CA ILE A 103 1.88 -26.96 12.10
C ILE A 103 2.84 -27.74 11.20
N ARG A 104 2.50 -28.98 10.82
CA ARG A 104 3.30 -29.79 9.90
C ARG A 104 3.46 -29.10 8.55
N ALA A 105 2.38 -28.57 7.99
CA ALA A 105 2.40 -27.80 6.74
C ALA A 105 3.28 -26.56 6.87
N ALA A 106 3.19 -25.82 7.97
CA ALA A 106 4.01 -24.65 8.23
C ALA A 106 5.51 -24.99 8.32
N ILE A 107 5.87 -26.07 9.01
CA ILE A 107 7.26 -26.56 9.08
C ILE A 107 7.77 -26.97 7.70
N GLN A 108 6.95 -27.70 6.93
CA GLN A 108 7.35 -28.19 5.61
C GLN A 108 7.49 -27.06 4.58
N LEU A 109 6.60 -26.07 4.60
CA LEU A 109 6.61 -24.93 3.66
C LEU A 109 7.60 -23.83 4.08
N GLY A 110 7.93 -23.73 5.38
CA GLY A 110 8.86 -22.75 5.91
C GLY A 110 8.44 -21.32 5.55
N PRO A 111 9.33 -20.50 4.94
CA PRO A 111 9.01 -19.13 4.53
C PRO A 111 7.86 -19.00 3.52
N ASN A 112 7.48 -20.09 2.86
CA ASN A 112 6.39 -20.11 1.87
C ASN A 112 5.02 -20.45 2.49
N PHE A 113 4.94 -20.68 3.80
CA PHE A 113 3.66 -20.92 4.47
C PHE A 113 2.73 -19.70 4.30
N GLY A 114 1.50 -19.96 3.88
CA GLY A 114 0.50 -18.93 3.56
C GLY A 114 0.61 -18.34 2.14
N PHE A 115 1.58 -18.76 1.33
CA PHE A 115 1.62 -18.37 -0.08
C PHE A 115 0.60 -19.19 -0.88
N SER A 116 0.13 -18.62 -1.99
CA SER A 116 -0.75 -19.32 -2.92
C SER A 116 -0.44 -18.90 -4.35
N ASN A 117 -0.92 -19.66 -5.33
CA ASN A 117 -0.81 -19.31 -6.76
C ASN A 117 -2.21 -19.06 -7.33
N ILE A 118 -3.03 -18.31 -6.59
CA ILE A 118 -4.37 -17.93 -7.07
C ILE A 118 -4.32 -16.77 -8.06
N GLY A 119 -3.22 -16.01 -8.05
CA GLY A 119 -2.98 -14.91 -8.94
C GLY A 119 -2.54 -15.36 -10.31
N GLU A 120 -3.03 -14.66 -11.33
CA GLU A 120 -2.63 -14.82 -12.73
C GLU A 120 -2.34 -13.44 -13.32
N GLY A 121 -1.33 -13.37 -14.21
CA GLY A 121 -0.99 -12.16 -14.94
C GLY A 121 -0.12 -11.15 -14.19
N LYS A 122 -0.01 -9.96 -14.78
CA LYS A 122 0.87 -8.87 -14.34
C LYS A 122 0.07 -7.81 -13.59
N VAL A 123 0.60 -7.34 -12.47
CA VAL A 123 -0.01 -6.27 -11.66
C VAL A 123 1.00 -5.17 -11.40
N MET A 124 0.64 -3.94 -11.75
CA MET A 124 1.42 -2.76 -11.43
C MET A 124 0.91 -2.17 -10.10
N VAL A 125 1.80 -1.99 -9.13
CA VAL A 125 1.51 -1.30 -7.88
C VAL A 125 2.32 0.00 -7.85
N GLU A 126 1.63 1.12 -8.02
CA GLU A 126 2.23 2.44 -7.81
C GLU A 126 2.07 2.87 -6.35
N HIS A 127 3.16 3.30 -5.72
CA HIS A 127 3.10 3.83 -4.35
C HIS A 127 4.19 4.85 -4.05
N THR A 128 4.09 5.46 -2.87
CA THR A 128 4.91 6.58 -2.39
C THR A 128 4.71 7.86 -3.19
N SER A 129 5.05 7.88 -4.49
CA SER A 129 4.88 8.95 -5.49
C SER A 129 4.95 10.37 -4.91
N ALA A 130 5.94 10.62 -4.05
CA ALA A 130 6.15 11.91 -3.42
C ALA A 130 6.93 12.84 -4.35
N ASN A 131 6.61 14.13 -4.32
CA ASN A 131 7.35 15.13 -5.10
C ASN A 131 8.81 15.17 -4.61
N PRO A 132 9.81 15.14 -5.52
CA PRO A 132 11.22 15.07 -5.17
C PRO A 132 11.78 16.46 -4.84
N VAL A 133 11.22 17.12 -3.82
CA VAL A 133 11.61 18.49 -3.42
C VAL A 133 12.06 18.63 -1.96
N HIS A 134 11.75 17.64 -1.11
CA HIS A 134 12.12 17.61 0.30
C HIS A 134 12.10 16.16 0.80
N PRO A 135 12.66 15.84 1.99
CA PRO A 135 12.66 14.48 2.53
C PRO A 135 11.27 13.89 2.66
N LEU A 136 11.18 12.57 2.53
CA LEU A 136 9.94 11.85 2.84
C LEU A 136 9.53 12.11 4.30
N HIS A 137 8.27 12.48 4.50
CA HIS A 137 7.68 12.66 5.82
C HIS A 137 6.78 11.46 6.20
N VAL A 138 6.23 11.46 7.41
CA VAL A 138 5.37 10.37 7.93
C VAL A 138 4.22 10.00 6.99
N GLY A 139 3.58 10.98 6.35
CA GLY A 139 2.54 10.74 5.33
C GLY A 139 3.03 9.92 4.13
N SER A 140 4.13 10.30 3.48
CA SER A 140 4.72 9.54 2.37
C SER A 140 5.24 8.18 2.83
N GLY A 141 5.80 8.09 4.04
CA GLY A 141 6.24 6.83 4.65
C GLY A 141 5.08 5.85 4.86
N ARG A 142 3.91 6.31 5.31
CA ARG A 142 2.69 5.49 5.40
C ARG A 142 2.32 4.91 4.04
N ASN A 143 2.30 5.74 2.98
CA ASN A 143 1.95 5.28 1.64
C ASN A 143 2.97 4.28 1.10
N ALA A 144 4.26 4.48 1.37
CA ALA A 144 5.31 3.56 1.00
C ALA A 144 5.11 2.17 1.64
N VAL A 145 4.88 2.13 2.96
CA VAL A 145 4.69 0.87 3.70
C VAL A 145 3.42 0.15 3.25
N ILE A 146 2.30 0.86 3.08
CA ILE A 146 1.04 0.25 2.64
C ILE A 146 1.19 -0.32 1.22
N GLY A 147 1.76 0.47 0.31
CA GLY A 147 1.93 0.08 -1.09
C GLY A 147 2.86 -1.13 -1.24
N ASP A 148 4.02 -1.10 -0.59
CA ASP A 148 4.96 -2.21 -0.67
C ASP A 148 4.42 -3.47 0.02
N THR A 149 3.72 -3.33 1.15
CA THR A 149 3.04 -4.47 1.80
C THR A 149 2.02 -5.11 0.86
N PHE A 150 1.23 -4.30 0.14
CA PHE A 150 0.27 -4.79 -0.83
C PHE A 150 0.95 -5.50 -2.01
N ALA A 151 2.04 -4.93 -2.55
CA ALA A 151 2.86 -5.56 -3.57
C ALA A 151 3.43 -6.91 -3.10
N ASN A 152 3.97 -6.97 -1.88
CA ASN A 152 4.48 -8.19 -1.27
C ASN A 152 3.38 -9.27 -1.15
N ILE A 153 2.17 -8.90 -0.72
CA ILE A 153 1.03 -9.83 -0.66
C ILE A 153 0.72 -10.38 -2.05
N LEU A 154 0.63 -9.53 -3.07
CA LEU A 154 0.32 -9.95 -4.44
C LEU A 154 1.39 -10.90 -5.00
N GLU A 155 2.67 -10.64 -4.77
CA GLU A 155 3.76 -11.58 -5.14
C GLU A 155 3.59 -12.92 -4.44
N LYS A 156 3.21 -12.93 -3.15
CA LYS A 156 2.96 -14.17 -2.40
C LYS A 156 1.68 -14.89 -2.81
N LEU A 157 0.79 -14.23 -3.54
CA LEU A 157 -0.40 -14.82 -4.17
C LEU A 157 -0.14 -15.30 -5.61
N GLY A 158 1.07 -15.13 -6.14
CA GLY A 158 1.50 -15.66 -7.43
C GLY A 158 1.42 -14.67 -8.61
N PHE A 159 1.13 -13.39 -8.37
CA PHE A 159 1.14 -12.37 -9.42
C PHE A 159 2.56 -11.96 -9.83
N GLU A 160 2.76 -11.59 -11.10
CA GLU A 160 3.96 -10.89 -11.56
C GLU A 160 3.81 -9.40 -11.23
N VAL A 161 4.43 -8.93 -10.13
CA VAL A 161 4.25 -7.57 -9.63
C VAL A 161 5.35 -6.64 -10.10
N SER A 162 4.98 -5.49 -10.67
CA SER A 162 5.90 -4.36 -10.87
C SER A 162 5.59 -3.23 -9.88
N ARG A 163 6.60 -2.76 -9.16
CA ARG A 163 6.51 -1.61 -8.25
C ARG A 163 6.89 -0.35 -9.01
N HIS A 164 6.04 0.66 -8.96
CA HIS A 164 6.21 1.91 -9.70
C HIS A 164 6.22 3.10 -8.75
N TYR A 165 7.06 4.07 -9.07
CA TYR A 165 7.12 5.37 -8.41
C TYR A 165 6.84 6.44 -9.46
N LEU A 166 5.74 7.17 -9.33
CA LEU A 166 5.47 8.30 -10.21
C LEU A 166 6.31 9.49 -9.74
N VAL A 167 7.38 9.77 -10.47
CA VAL A 167 8.23 10.94 -10.23
C VAL A 167 7.53 12.17 -10.76
N ASN A 168 7.02 13.01 -9.85
CA ASN A 168 6.43 14.30 -10.21
C ASN A 168 7.47 15.42 -10.04
N ASP A 169 8.31 15.59 -11.06
CA ASP A 169 9.40 16.57 -11.13
C ASP A 169 9.02 17.86 -11.86
N SER A 170 7.73 18.11 -12.05
CA SER A 170 7.23 19.27 -12.79
C SER A 170 6.43 20.23 -11.91
N GLY A 171 6.22 21.45 -12.39
CA GLY A 171 5.44 22.47 -11.70
C GLY A 171 6.26 23.35 -10.77
N ARG A 172 5.55 24.20 -10.01
CA ARG A 172 6.16 25.28 -9.21
C ARG A 172 7.17 24.77 -8.19
N GLN A 173 6.90 23.67 -7.50
CA GLN A 173 7.78 23.20 -6.43
C GLN A 173 9.14 22.73 -6.96
N ALA A 174 9.13 21.92 -8.02
CA ALA A 174 10.36 21.49 -8.69
C ALA A 174 11.11 22.70 -9.25
N SER A 175 10.39 23.63 -9.88
CA SER A 175 10.98 24.85 -10.44
C SER A 175 11.60 25.76 -9.37
N LEU A 176 11.00 25.87 -8.18
CA LEU A 176 11.57 26.58 -7.04
C LEU A 176 12.89 25.96 -6.60
N LEU A 177 12.94 24.64 -6.50
CA LEU A 177 14.15 23.94 -6.08
C LEU A 177 15.27 24.06 -7.12
N VAL A 178 14.94 23.91 -8.40
CA VAL A 178 15.89 24.09 -9.51
C VAL A 178 16.37 25.54 -9.60
N TYR A 179 15.48 26.51 -9.41
CA TYR A 179 15.85 27.93 -9.32
C TYR A 179 16.82 28.16 -8.16
N ALA A 180 16.52 27.66 -6.96
CA ALA A 180 17.40 27.79 -5.80
C ALA A 180 18.77 27.15 -6.06
N ARG A 181 18.81 25.96 -6.67
CA ARG A 181 20.05 25.29 -7.07
C ARG A 181 20.84 26.11 -8.08
N SER A 182 20.18 26.76 -9.04
CA SER A 182 20.84 27.59 -10.06
C SER A 182 21.47 28.86 -9.49
N ARG A 183 20.99 29.36 -8.34
CA ARG A 183 21.61 30.49 -7.64
C ARG A 183 22.90 30.08 -6.92
N LEU A 184 23.08 28.79 -6.64
CA LEU A 184 24.23 28.25 -5.91
C LEU A 184 24.83 27.02 -6.64
N PRO A 185 25.35 27.19 -7.88
CA PRO A 185 25.84 26.06 -8.69
C PRO A 185 27.04 25.35 -8.05
N ASP A 186 27.92 26.09 -7.38
CA ASP A 186 29.14 25.56 -6.76
C ASP A 186 28.92 25.01 -5.34
N ALA A 187 27.71 25.13 -4.80
CA ALA A 187 27.41 24.61 -3.47
C ALA A 187 27.48 23.08 -3.50
N LYS A 188 28.23 22.51 -2.55
CA LYS A 188 28.33 21.06 -2.39
C LYS A 188 27.12 20.54 -1.62
N VAL A 189 26.57 19.42 -2.07
CA VAL A 189 25.52 18.69 -1.34
C VAL A 189 26.16 18.02 -0.14
N GLU A 190 25.75 18.44 1.06
CA GLU A 190 26.27 17.91 2.32
C GLU A 190 25.28 16.94 2.97
N GLY A 191 25.80 15.80 3.43
CA GLY A 191 24.98 14.77 4.07
C GLY A 191 24.01 14.11 3.09
N LYS A 192 22.78 13.88 3.54
CA LYS A 192 21.76 13.17 2.76
C LYS A 192 21.14 14.10 1.70
N PRO A 193 21.12 13.74 0.40
CA PRO A 193 20.72 14.67 -0.67
C PRO A 193 19.34 15.30 -0.51
N ASP A 194 18.29 14.50 -0.27
CA ASP A 194 16.92 15.00 -0.09
C ASP A 194 16.78 15.94 1.12
N HIS A 195 17.60 15.76 2.16
CA HIS A 195 17.65 16.67 3.31
C HIS A 195 18.29 18.00 2.96
N TRP A 196 19.41 17.98 2.25
CA TRP A 196 20.11 19.19 1.81
C TRP A 196 19.25 20.01 0.84
N TYR A 197 18.69 19.35 -0.19
CA TYR A 197 17.77 19.98 -1.14
C TYR A 197 16.47 20.42 -0.47
N GLY A 198 15.98 19.70 0.55
CA GLY A 198 14.81 20.12 1.32
C GLY A 198 15.02 21.44 2.07
N VAL A 199 16.21 21.66 2.65
CA VAL A 199 16.56 22.96 3.26
C VAL A 199 16.64 24.04 2.18
N LEU A 200 17.27 23.74 1.05
CA LEU A 200 17.39 24.67 -0.08
C LEU A 200 16.02 25.10 -0.62
N TYR A 201 15.12 24.14 -0.86
CA TYR A 201 13.73 24.37 -1.27
C TYR A 201 12.98 25.25 -0.26
N ALA A 202 13.01 24.85 1.02
CA ALA A 202 12.27 25.54 2.07
C ALA A 202 12.76 26.99 2.25
N ALA A 203 14.08 27.21 2.23
CA ALA A 203 14.68 28.54 2.34
C ALA A 203 14.30 29.42 1.15
N CYS A 204 14.44 28.91 -0.09
CA CYS A 204 14.04 29.62 -1.30
C CYS A 204 12.57 30.04 -1.24
N ASN A 205 11.68 29.12 -0.86
CA ASN A 205 10.26 29.40 -0.74
C ASN A 205 9.98 30.49 0.30
N CYS A 206 10.62 30.43 1.47
CA CYS A 206 10.48 31.46 2.50
C CYS A 206 10.94 32.85 2.00
N ILE A 207 12.10 32.94 1.36
CA ILE A 207 12.66 34.20 0.86
C ILE A 207 11.72 34.83 -0.17
N ILE A 208 11.20 34.05 -1.12
CA ILE A 208 10.28 34.55 -2.15
C ILE A 208 8.93 34.97 -1.54
N GLU A 209 8.37 34.18 -0.61
CA GLU A 209 7.10 34.49 0.05
C GLU A 209 7.21 35.75 0.92
N LEU A 210 8.36 35.99 1.58
CA LEU A 210 8.61 37.20 2.37
C LEU A 210 8.59 38.47 1.53
N LYS A 211 8.96 38.42 0.24
CA LYS A 211 8.83 39.58 -0.66
C LYS A 211 7.36 39.99 -0.84
N LYS A 212 6.42 39.03 -0.78
CA LYS A 212 4.97 39.24 -1.03
C LYS A 212 4.15 39.48 0.24
N ARG A 213 4.56 38.94 1.38
CA ARG A 213 3.77 38.94 2.63
C ARG A 213 4.11 40.12 3.53
N ARG A 214 3.14 40.51 4.37
CA ARG A 214 3.28 41.61 5.34
C ARG A 214 2.59 41.23 6.66
N GLY A 215 2.89 41.97 7.73
CA GLY A 215 2.29 41.76 9.05
C GLY A 215 2.62 40.37 9.63
N LYS A 216 1.67 39.81 10.39
CA LYS A 216 1.84 38.55 11.13
C LYS A 216 2.28 37.37 10.26
N GLU A 217 1.75 37.26 9.04
CA GLU A 217 2.18 36.17 8.14
C GLU A 217 3.68 36.29 7.84
N ALA A 218 4.19 37.50 7.56
CA ALA A 218 5.61 37.68 7.29
C ALA A 218 6.49 37.37 8.51
N GLU A 219 5.97 37.50 9.74
CA GLU A 219 6.69 37.09 10.95
C GLU A 219 6.87 35.57 11.02
N GLU A 220 5.80 34.80 10.77
CA GLU A 220 5.85 33.34 10.73
C GLU A 220 6.86 32.82 9.69
N TRP A 221 6.90 33.43 8.51
CA TRP A 221 7.87 33.08 7.46
C TRP A 221 9.31 33.48 7.82
N LYS A 222 9.51 34.59 8.54
CA LYS A 222 10.84 34.98 9.04
C LYS A 222 11.34 34.01 10.09
N GLU A 223 10.49 33.60 11.03
CA GLU A 223 10.82 32.60 12.04
C GLU A 223 11.21 31.27 11.38
N ALA A 224 10.43 30.82 10.39
CA ALA A 224 10.76 29.61 9.63
C ALA A 224 12.10 29.71 8.89
N LEU A 225 12.38 30.84 8.25
CA LEU A 225 13.67 31.08 7.58
C LEU A 225 14.83 31.10 8.58
N GLU A 226 14.63 31.66 9.78
CA GLU A 226 15.66 31.70 10.81
C GLU A 226 15.96 30.33 11.41
N GLU A 227 14.94 29.47 11.57
CA GLU A 227 15.14 28.07 11.94
C GLU A 227 15.94 27.29 10.88
N LEU A 228 15.72 27.58 9.59
CA LEU A 228 16.54 27.01 8.51
C LEU A 228 17.97 27.56 8.56
N ARG A 229 18.14 28.86 8.83
CA ARG A 229 19.44 29.52 8.95
C ARG A 229 20.28 28.92 10.09
N LYS A 230 19.66 28.59 11.23
CA LYS A 230 20.34 27.89 12.33
C LYS A 230 20.87 26.50 11.92
N ARG A 231 20.18 25.81 11.02
CA ARG A 231 20.56 24.46 10.54
C ARG A 231 21.64 24.50 9.46
N ALA A 232 21.58 25.47 8.56
CA ALA A 232 22.50 25.60 7.42
C ALA A 232 22.83 27.08 7.15
N PRO A 233 23.60 27.74 8.01
CA PRO A 233 23.77 29.20 7.99
C PRO A 233 24.39 29.69 6.68
N ASP A 234 25.48 29.08 6.24
CA ASP A 234 26.18 29.49 5.02
C ASP A 234 25.32 29.27 3.77
N LEU A 235 24.56 28.18 3.72
CA LEU A 235 23.67 27.87 2.61
C LEU A 235 22.54 28.89 2.50
N VAL A 236 21.85 29.16 3.61
CA VAL A 236 20.70 30.06 3.65
C VAL A 236 21.11 31.51 3.43
N ASN A 237 22.20 31.96 4.06
CA ASN A 237 22.71 33.33 3.90
C ASN A 237 23.07 33.64 2.45
N LYS A 238 23.84 32.74 1.80
CA LYS A 238 24.23 32.91 0.40
C LYS A 238 23.02 32.86 -0.53
N LEU A 239 22.08 31.94 -0.29
CA LEU A 239 20.87 31.85 -1.10
C LEU A 239 20.04 33.13 -1.01
N GLU A 240 19.86 33.67 0.19
CA GLU A 240 19.12 34.92 0.42
C GLU A 240 19.78 36.10 -0.30
N GLU A 241 21.10 36.20 -0.25
CA GLU A 241 21.85 37.23 -0.98
C GLU A 241 21.62 37.13 -2.49
N GLU A 242 21.78 35.94 -3.08
CA GLU A 242 21.62 35.73 -4.53
C GLU A 242 20.16 35.92 -4.99
N ILE A 243 19.16 35.51 -4.21
CA ILE A 243 17.75 35.74 -4.53
C ILE A 243 17.37 37.23 -4.39
N ASN A 244 18.03 37.98 -3.51
CA ASN A 244 17.79 39.42 -3.38
C ASN A 244 18.40 40.23 -4.52
N ARG A 245 19.40 39.69 -5.24
CA ARG A 245 19.92 40.27 -6.49
C ARG A 245 19.00 40.05 -7.70
N ASP A 246 18.11 39.07 -7.65
CA ASP A 246 17.07 38.89 -8.66
C ASP A 246 15.89 39.83 -8.37
N GLU A 247 15.64 40.75 -9.31
CA GLU A 247 14.56 41.74 -9.26
C GLU A 247 13.17 41.08 -9.17
N ASN A 248 12.97 39.95 -9.85
CA ASN A 248 11.70 39.22 -9.86
C ASN A 248 11.90 37.69 -9.87
N PRO A 249 12.26 37.10 -8.69
CA PRO A 249 12.49 35.67 -8.56
C PRO A 249 11.29 34.82 -8.96
N GLU A 250 10.08 35.34 -8.76
CA GLU A 250 8.84 34.64 -9.11
C GLU A 250 8.70 34.44 -10.62
N ALA A 251 9.02 35.46 -11.41
CA ALA A 251 9.04 35.37 -12.86
C ALA A 251 10.14 34.42 -13.35
N SER A 252 11.33 34.47 -12.72
CA SER A 252 12.43 33.55 -13.02
C SER A 252 12.04 32.08 -12.81
N VAL A 253 11.34 31.77 -11.70
CA VAL A 253 10.82 30.42 -11.41
C VAL A 253 9.75 30.00 -12.44
N ALA A 254 8.85 30.90 -12.81
CA ALA A 254 7.80 30.62 -13.80
C ALA A 254 8.39 30.34 -15.19
N GLU A 255 9.42 31.09 -15.58
CA GLU A 255 10.11 30.90 -16.85
C GLU A 255 10.84 29.55 -16.90
N LEU A 256 11.51 29.15 -15.81
CA LEU A 256 12.12 27.81 -15.71
C LEU A 256 11.08 26.70 -15.87
N ASN A 257 9.92 26.82 -15.21
CA ASN A 257 8.84 25.85 -15.34
C ASN A 257 8.35 25.75 -16.79
N LYS A 258 8.13 26.90 -17.43
CA LYS A 258 7.67 26.96 -18.82
C LYS A 258 8.66 26.29 -19.76
N LYS A 259 9.94 26.63 -19.68
CA LYS A 259 11.00 26.03 -20.50
C LYS A 259 11.11 24.53 -20.29
N TYR A 260 10.98 24.05 -19.04
CA TYR A 260 10.99 22.63 -18.75
C TYR A 260 9.80 21.90 -19.40
N GLN A 261 8.59 22.48 -19.30
CA GLN A 261 7.37 21.92 -19.88
C GLN A 261 7.38 21.92 -21.42
N GLU A 262 7.97 22.93 -22.05
CA GLU A 262 8.15 22.99 -23.50
C GLU A 262 9.15 21.93 -24.00
N GLY A 263 10.09 21.51 -23.13
CA GLY A 263 10.98 20.38 -23.39
C GLY A 263 12.07 20.62 -24.44
N THR A 264 12.26 21.87 -24.87
CA THR A 264 13.20 22.26 -25.94
C THR A 264 14.54 22.79 -25.41
N ASP A 265 14.60 23.21 -24.15
CA ASP A 265 15.82 23.71 -23.51
C ASP A 265 16.56 22.57 -22.79
N GLU A 266 17.58 22.01 -23.45
CA GLU A 266 18.36 20.89 -22.91
C GLU A 266 19.13 21.25 -21.64
N VAL A 267 19.51 22.52 -21.44
CA VAL A 267 20.18 22.96 -20.21
C VAL A 267 19.19 22.92 -19.06
N VAL A 268 17.99 23.47 -19.23
CA VAL A 268 16.93 23.43 -18.21
C VAL A 268 16.55 21.99 -17.88
N LYS A 269 16.38 21.13 -18.89
CA LYS A 269 16.08 19.70 -18.67
C LYS A 269 17.18 19.00 -17.86
N ALA A 270 18.45 19.27 -18.17
CA ALA A 270 19.57 18.71 -17.41
C ALA A 270 19.55 19.15 -15.95
N MET A 271 19.23 20.43 -15.68
CA MET A 271 19.12 20.95 -14.31
C MET A 271 18.00 20.29 -13.50
N PHE A 272 16.81 20.14 -14.09
CA PHE A 272 15.69 19.43 -13.45
C PHE A 272 16.05 17.98 -13.16
N ARG A 273 16.70 17.31 -14.11
CA ARG A 273 17.15 15.93 -13.96
C ARG A 273 18.18 15.77 -12.84
N GLU A 274 19.20 16.62 -12.79
CA GLU A 274 20.23 16.60 -11.73
C GLU A 274 19.59 16.69 -10.33
N VAL A 275 18.72 17.68 -10.14
CA VAL A 275 18.05 17.93 -8.86
C VAL A 275 17.14 16.76 -8.49
N THR A 276 16.31 16.30 -9.42
CA THR A 276 15.39 15.19 -9.20
C THR A 276 16.12 13.91 -8.88
N GLU A 277 17.14 13.54 -9.64
CA GLU A 277 17.92 12.32 -9.41
C GLU A 277 18.62 12.37 -8.04
N ALA A 278 19.15 13.52 -7.63
CA ALA A 278 19.77 13.67 -6.32
C ALA A 278 18.75 13.49 -5.18
N VAL A 279 17.57 14.11 -5.26
CA VAL A 279 16.52 13.93 -4.23
C VAL A 279 16.00 12.49 -4.21
N MET A 280 15.81 11.88 -5.38
CA MET A 280 15.38 10.49 -5.50
C MET A 280 16.39 9.52 -4.89
N GLU A 281 17.69 9.80 -4.97
CA GLU A 281 18.72 9.02 -4.26
C GLU A 281 18.54 9.12 -2.73
N GLY A 282 18.22 10.31 -2.22
CA GLY A 282 17.84 10.47 -0.81
C GLY A 282 16.59 9.65 -0.42
N PHE A 283 15.59 9.60 -1.31
CA PHE A 283 14.40 8.76 -1.09
C PHE A 283 14.75 7.28 -1.08
N ARG A 284 15.58 6.83 -2.03
CA ARG A 284 16.05 5.44 -2.11
C ARG A 284 16.73 5.01 -0.81
N GLN A 285 17.59 5.84 -0.24
CA GLN A 285 18.22 5.57 1.06
C GLN A 285 17.22 5.42 2.21
N THR A 286 16.13 6.21 2.21
CA THR A 286 15.06 6.05 3.21
C THR A 286 14.26 4.76 3.00
N LEU A 287 13.86 4.48 1.76
CA LEU A 287 13.02 3.32 1.43
C LEU A 287 13.78 2.01 1.63
N GLU A 288 15.06 1.97 1.30
CA GLU A 288 15.95 0.81 1.49
C GLU A 288 16.09 0.46 2.99
N ARG A 289 16.15 1.47 3.88
CA ARG A 289 16.13 1.25 5.34
C ARG A 289 14.81 0.66 5.84
N LEU A 290 13.71 0.82 5.10
CA LEU A 290 12.41 0.23 5.39
C LEU A 290 12.23 -1.14 4.73
N GLY A 291 13.21 -1.62 3.97
CA GLY A 291 13.12 -2.86 3.19
C GLY A 291 12.24 -2.74 1.94
N ILE A 292 11.87 -1.52 1.54
CA ILE A 292 11.06 -1.23 0.36
C ILE A 292 12.00 -1.09 -0.85
N ARG A 293 11.63 -1.74 -1.96
CA ARG A 293 12.45 -1.83 -3.18
C ARG A 293 11.84 -1.06 -4.34
#